data_AF-A0A5C7P0Z8-F1
#
_entry.id   AF-A0A5C7P0Z8-F1
#
_cell.length_a   1.000
_cell.length_b   1.000
_cell.length_c   1.000
_cell.angle_alpha   90.00
_cell.angle_beta   90.00
_cell.angle_gamma   90.00
#
_symmetry.space_group_name_H-M   'P 1'
#
loop_
_entity.id
_entity.type
_entity.pdbx_description
1 polymer ?
#
loop_
_entity_poly.entity_id
_entity_poly.type
_entity_poly.pdbx_seq_one_letter_code
_entity_poly.pdbx_strand_id
1 'polypeptide(L)'
;MIEGLRIAPWFFDEQRRNPANLSLISDCGKCMASLSQVQRRALNCGFEHYPSGHKTGMAWSHRGGPRVNTCPGYLIRLPQVAEVTRAHHHWSKGELQSFAKAPSSQMLEGIEILDRELGELQAWRMKDGNRD
;
A
#
# COMPACT_ATOMS: atom_id res chain seq x y z
N MET A 1 -2.87 -9.20 -1.96
CA MET A 1 -3.84 -8.21 -2.47
C MET A 1 -4.45 -7.40 -1.34
N ILE A 2 -5.22 -8.03 -0.43
CA ILE A 2 -5.88 -7.36 0.71
C ILE A 2 -4.91 -6.48 1.52
N GLU A 3 -3.73 -7.00 1.90
CA GLU A 3 -2.74 -6.21 2.64
C GLU A 3 -2.30 -4.93 1.90
N GLY A 4 -2.17 -4.99 0.57
CA GLY A 4 -1.83 -3.83 -0.23
C GLY A 4 -2.93 -2.78 -0.27
N LEU A 5 -4.20 -3.19 -0.31
CA LEU A 5 -5.33 -2.28 -0.21
C LEU A 5 -5.43 -1.62 1.16
N ARG A 6 -5.19 -2.39 2.22
CA ARG A 6 -5.17 -1.88 3.59
C ARG A 6 -4.08 -0.86 3.82
N ILE A 7 -2.89 -1.10 3.26
CA ILE A 7 -1.74 -0.23 3.50
C ILE A 7 -1.69 0.99 2.57
N ALA A 8 -2.34 0.93 1.39
CA ALA A 8 -2.19 1.94 0.36
C ALA A 8 -2.51 3.38 0.83
N PRO A 9 -3.66 3.67 1.47
CA PRO A 9 -3.95 5.02 1.94
C PRO A 9 -2.88 5.57 2.90
N TRP A 10 -2.46 4.75 3.85
CA TRP A 10 -1.46 5.09 4.86
C TRP A 10 -0.08 5.29 4.26
N PHE A 11 0.32 4.44 3.31
CA PHE A 11 1.59 4.55 2.61
C PHE A 11 1.66 5.85 1.80
N PHE A 12 0.61 6.20 1.05
CA PHE A 12 0.57 7.43 0.27
C PHE A 12 0.49 8.68 1.17
N ASP A 13 -0.15 8.60 2.34
CA ASP A 13 -0.10 9.69 3.31
C ASP A 13 1.31 9.92 3.83
N GLU A 14 1.98 8.86 4.29
CA GLU A 14 3.35 8.95 4.80
C GLU A 14 4.31 9.43 3.72
N GLN A 15 4.15 8.97 2.47
CA GLN A 15 4.97 9.43 1.35
C GLN A 15 4.79 10.93 1.10
N ARG A 16 3.57 11.44 1.28
CA ARG A 16 3.25 12.86 1.11
C ARG A 16 3.76 13.71 2.29
N ARG A 17 3.64 13.23 3.53
CA ARG A 17 4.06 13.96 4.74
C ARG A 17 5.57 13.89 4.96
N ASN A 18 6.18 12.73 4.71
CA ASN A 18 7.59 12.43 4.96
C ASN A 18 8.23 11.73 3.73
N PRO A 19 8.39 12.42 2.59
CA PRO A 19 8.87 11.80 1.34
C PRO A 19 10.25 11.15 1.47
N ALA A 20 11.12 11.66 2.35
CA ALA A 20 12.43 11.08 2.60
C ALA A 20 12.35 9.64 3.16
N ASN A 21 11.40 9.36 4.06
CA ASN A 21 11.25 8.08 4.76
C ASN A 21 10.93 6.92 3.80
N LEU A 22 10.15 7.21 2.76
CA LEU A 22 9.68 6.19 1.81
C LEU A 22 10.32 6.30 0.43
N SER A 23 11.16 7.31 0.18
CA SER A 23 11.76 7.63 -1.13
C SER A 23 12.31 6.42 -1.89
N LEU A 24 13.00 5.52 -1.19
CA LEU A 24 13.58 4.30 -1.77
C LEU A 24 12.53 3.27 -2.14
N ILE A 25 11.55 2.99 -1.27
CA ILE A 25 10.55 1.93 -1.50
C ILE A 25 9.31 2.42 -2.24
N SER A 26 9.13 3.74 -2.37
CA SER A 26 8.10 4.37 -3.18
C SER A 26 8.39 4.31 -4.67
N ASP A 27 9.54 3.78 -5.10
CA ASP A 27 9.92 3.51 -6.49
C ASP A 27 10.69 2.19 -6.57
N CYS A 28 10.02 1.09 -6.95
CA CYS A 28 10.67 -0.21 -7.02
C CYS A 28 11.79 -0.27 -8.06
N GLY A 29 11.74 0.50 -9.14
CA GLY A 29 12.80 0.53 -10.14
C GLY A 29 14.09 1.10 -9.54
N LYS A 30 13.97 2.27 -8.88
CA LYS A 30 15.09 2.88 -8.15
C LYS A 30 15.57 1.99 -7.00
N CYS A 31 14.65 1.43 -6.23
CA CYS A 31 14.96 0.49 -5.14
C CYS A 31 15.83 -0.67 -5.62
N MET A 32 15.44 -1.33 -6.73
CA MET A 32 16.16 -2.47 -7.29
C MET A 32 17.54 -2.07 -7.85
N ALA A 33 17.67 -0.85 -8.38
CA ALA A 33 18.94 -0.32 -8.88
C ALA A 33 19.90 0.12 -7.77
N SER A 34 19.38 0.62 -6.64
CA SER A 34 20.18 1.23 -5.58
C SER A 34 20.48 0.31 -4.39
N LEU A 35 19.55 -0.57 -4.02
CA LEU A 35 19.73 -1.45 -2.86
C LEU A 35 20.27 -2.82 -3.29
N SER A 36 21.12 -3.41 -2.47
CA SER A 36 21.54 -4.80 -2.64
C SER A 36 20.39 -5.78 -2.39
N GLN A 37 20.52 -7.01 -2.89
CA GLN A 37 19.56 -8.08 -2.59
C GLN A 37 19.37 -8.31 -1.08
N VAL A 38 20.45 -8.25 -0.29
CA VAL A 38 20.39 -8.42 1.18
C VAL A 38 19.51 -7.34 1.81
N GLN A 39 19.68 -6.08 1.40
CA GLN A 39 18.85 -4.98 1.88
C GLN A 39 17.38 -5.14 1.47
N ARG A 40 17.10 -5.59 0.24
CA ARG A 40 15.72 -5.82 -0.22
C ARG A 40 15.05 -7.00 0.49
N ARG A 41 15.79 -8.06 0.81
CA ARG A 41 15.31 -9.15 1.68
C ARG A 41 15.03 -8.67 3.10
N ALA A 42 15.86 -7.77 3.64
CA ALA A 42 15.62 -7.14 4.94
C ALA A 42 14.36 -6.26 4.98
N LEU A 43 13.86 -5.82 3.81
CA LEU A 43 12.59 -5.11 3.65
C LEU A 43 11.41 -6.05 3.39
N ASN A 44 11.61 -7.37 3.35
CA ASN A 44 10.62 -8.34 2.88
C ASN A 44 10.06 -7.99 1.49
N CYS A 45 10.93 -7.62 0.55
CA CYS A 45 10.55 -7.38 -0.84
C CYS A 45 9.98 -8.65 -1.48
N GLY A 46 8.77 -8.57 -2.05
CA GLY A 46 8.13 -9.71 -2.71
C GLY A 46 8.72 -10.09 -4.08
N PHE A 47 9.67 -9.30 -4.60
CA PHE A 47 10.44 -9.65 -5.81
C PHE A 47 11.68 -10.50 -5.50
N GLU A 48 12.07 -10.64 -4.23
CA GLU A 48 13.24 -11.41 -3.84
C GLU A 48 12.91 -12.86 -3.53
N HIS A 49 13.82 -13.75 -3.90
CA HIS A 49 13.77 -15.16 -3.48
C HIS A 49 14.39 -15.27 -2.09
N TYR A 50 13.69 -15.95 -1.17
CA TYR A 50 14.19 -16.23 0.19
C TYR A 50 14.73 -17.65 0.27
N PRO A 51 15.96 -17.85 0.75
CA PRO A 51 16.42 -19.17 1.17
C PRO A 51 15.46 -19.74 2.23
N SER A 52 15.28 -21.06 2.24
CA SER A 52 14.52 -21.73 3.29
C SER A 52 15.05 -21.34 4.69
N GLY A 53 14.17 -20.93 5.59
CA GLY A 53 14.53 -20.54 6.95
C GLY A 53 15.01 -19.08 7.13
N HIS A 54 14.99 -18.25 6.09
CA HIS A 54 15.27 -16.81 6.26
C HIS A 54 14.17 -16.17 7.11
N LYS A 55 14.54 -15.57 8.26
CA LYS A 55 13.61 -14.77 9.06
C LYS A 55 13.17 -13.56 8.25
N THR A 56 11.87 -13.31 8.19
CA THR A 56 11.33 -12.12 7.54
C THR A 56 11.94 -10.87 8.19
N GLY A 57 12.32 -9.91 7.37
CA GLY A 57 12.84 -8.60 7.76
C GLY A 57 11.81 -7.71 8.45
N MET A 58 12.13 -6.43 8.61
CA MET A 58 11.37 -5.50 9.44
C MET A 58 9.95 -5.26 8.88
N ALA A 59 8.93 -5.45 9.71
CA ALA A 59 7.56 -5.08 9.37
C ALA A 59 7.46 -3.56 9.18
N TRP A 60 6.80 -3.12 8.13
CA TRP A 60 6.48 -1.71 8.00
C TRP A 60 5.26 -1.37 8.86
N SER A 61 5.33 -0.23 9.54
CA SER A 61 4.23 0.28 10.34
C SER A 61 4.14 1.80 10.22
N HIS A 62 2.96 2.30 9.88
CA HIS A 62 2.60 3.69 10.11
C HIS A 62 2.11 3.87 11.56
N ARG A 63 2.35 5.04 12.15
CA ARG A 63 1.79 5.35 13.48
C ARG A 63 0.26 5.35 13.41
N GLY A 64 -0.38 4.45 14.14
CA GLY A 64 -1.85 4.31 14.14
C GLY A 64 -2.44 3.64 12.90
N GLY A 65 -1.61 3.20 11.94
CA GLY A 65 -2.05 2.48 10.75
C GLY A 65 -1.81 0.96 10.83
N PRO A 66 -2.16 0.22 9.77
CA PRO A 66 -1.96 -1.22 9.71
C PRO A 66 -0.48 -1.58 9.70
N ARG A 67 -0.17 -2.76 10.26
CA ARG A 67 1.16 -3.38 10.21
C ARG A 67 1.18 -4.38 9.07
N VAL A 68 2.25 -4.36 8.27
CA VAL A 68 2.47 -5.33 7.20
C VAL A 68 3.87 -5.92 7.30
N ASN A 69 3.96 -7.24 7.12
CA ASN A 69 5.23 -7.95 7.13
C ASN A 69 5.89 -7.97 5.74
N THR A 70 5.16 -7.61 4.69
CA THR A 70 5.69 -7.51 3.32
C THR A 70 6.04 -6.06 3.01
N CYS A 71 7.09 -5.82 2.21
CA CYS A 71 7.45 -4.48 1.74
C CYS A 71 6.22 -3.73 1.21
N PRO A 72 5.85 -2.57 1.79
CA PRO A 72 4.64 -1.87 1.39
C PRO A 72 4.77 -1.34 -0.05
N GLY A 73 5.98 -0.94 -0.46
CA GLY A 73 6.26 -0.51 -1.83
C GLY A 73 6.02 -1.58 -2.90
N TYR A 74 6.21 -2.85 -2.54
CA TYR A 74 5.83 -3.99 -3.39
C TYR A 74 4.32 -4.21 -3.37
N LEU A 75 3.70 -4.24 -2.18
CA LEU A 75 2.27 -4.51 -2.02
C LEU A 75 1.40 -3.53 -2.80
N ILE A 76 1.69 -2.23 -2.75
CA ILE A 76 0.92 -1.20 -3.46
C ILE A 76 1.06 -1.27 -4.99
N ARG A 77 2.09 -1.96 -5.49
CA ARG A 77 2.37 -2.12 -6.93
C ARG A 77 1.80 -3.39 -7.51
N LEU A 78 1.22 -4.26 -6.69
CA LEU A 78 0.54 -5.45 -7.19
C LEU A 78 -0.54 -5.02 -8.20
N PRO A 79 -0.63 -5.65 -9.39
CA PRO A 79 -1.56 -5.24 -10.43
C PRO A 79 -3.00 -5.08 -9.93
N GLN A 80 -3.45 -6.01 -9.08
CA GLN A 80 -4.80 -6.00 -8.52
C GLN A 80 -5.02 -4.83 -7.53
N VAL A 81 -3.99 -4.43 -6.78
CA VAL A 81 -4.07 -3.26 -5.90
C VAL A 81 -4.16 -1.98 -6.72
N ALA A 82 -3.36 -1.87 -7.79
CA ALA A 82 -3.41 -0.73 -8.72
C ALA A 82 -4.74 -0.67 -9.51
N GLU A 83 -5.31 -1.81 -9.87
CA GLU A 83 -6.61 -1.91 -10.51
C GLU A 83 -7.73 -1.42 -9.59
N VAL A 84 -7.82 -1.97 -8.38
CA VAL A 84 -8.84 -1.57 -7.39
C VAL A 84 -8.69 -0.11 -6.98
N THR A 85 -7.46 0.39 -6.82
CA THR A 85 -7.23 1.82 -6.50
C THR A 85 -7.79 2.74 -7.59
N ARG A 86 -7.61 2.37 -8.87
CA ARG A 86 -8.22 3.10 -10.00
C ARG A 86 -9.74 2.94 -10.04
N ALA A 87 -10.24 1.73 -9.81
CA ALA A 87 -11.67 1.46 -9.75
C ALA A 87 -12.36 2.30 -8.66
N HIS A 88 -11.76 2.39 -7.47
CA HIS A 88 -12.23 3.24 -6.38
C HIS A 88 -12.32 4.72 -6.79
N HIS A 89 -11.33 5.23 -7.53
CA HIS A 89 -11.39 6.60 -8.04
C HIS A 89 -12.62 6.85 -8.92
N HIS A 90 -12.95 5.93 -9.84
CA HIS A 90 -14.15 6.04 -10.67
C HIS A 90 -15.43 5.80 -9.89
N TRP A 91 -15.43 4.86 -8.94
CA TRP A 91 -16.55 4.61 -8.03
C TRP A 91 -16.91 5.86 -7.21
N SER A 92 -15.92 6.55 -6.64
CA SER A 92 -16.13 7.78 -5.86
C SER A 92 -16.76 8.94 -6.66
N LYS A 93 -16.77 8.83 -8.00
CA LYS A 93 -17.36 9.80 -8.94
C LYS A 93 -18.67 9.31 -9.56
N GLY A 94 -19.13 8.11 -9.23
CA GLY A 94 -20.28 7.47 -9.89
C GLY A 94 -20.00 6.95 -11.30
N GLU A 95 -18.73 6.82 -11.70
CA GLU A 95 -18.29 6.44 -13.05
C GLU A 95 -17.79 4.98 -13.14
N LEU A 96 -18.00 4.16 -12.11
CA LEU A 96 -17.44 2.81 -12.05
C LEU A 96 -17.86 1.94 -13.25
N GLN A 97 -19.12 2.04 -13.70
CA GLN A 97 -19.62 1.26 -14.84
C GLN A 97 -18.94 1.65 -16.16
N SER A 98 -18.57 2.93 -16.32
CA SER A 98 -17.83 3.40 -17.49
C SER A 98 -16.38 2.91 -17.51
N PHE A 99 -15.77 2.78 -16.33
CA PHE A 99 -14.43 2.24 -16.16
C PHE A 99 -14.38 0.71 -16.29
N ALA A 100 -15.24 0.02 -15.55
CA ALA A 100 -15.36 -1.43 -15.52
C ALA A 100 -16.80 -1.79 -15.90
N LYS A 101 -17.02 -2.13 -17.18
CA LYS A 101 -18.34 -2.46 -17.76
C LYS A 101 -19.14 -3.45 -16.92
N ALA A 102 -18.45 -4.43 -16.32
CA ALA A 102 -19.01 -5.37 -15.35
C ALA A 102 -17.97 -5.56 -14.22
N PRO A 103 -18.06 -4.80 -13.11
CA PRO A 103 -17.14 -4.93 -11.99
C PRO A 103 -17.25 -6.34 -11.38
N SER A 104 -16.11 -6.98 -11.12
CA SER A 104 -16.09 -8.29 -10.46
C SER A 104 -16.38 -8.15 -8.96
N SER A 105 -16.83 -9.23 -8.30
CA SER A 105 -17.02 -9.25 -6.85
C SER A 105 -15.74 -8.88 -6.10
N GLN A 106 -14.59 -9.41 -6.54
CA GLN A 106 -13.29 -9.09 -5.95
C GLN A 106 -12.92 -7.60 -6.06
N MET A 107 -13.30 -6.95 -7.17
CA MET A 107 -13.08 -5.50 -7.33
C MET A 107 -13.96 -4.70 -6.37
N LEU A 108 -15.23 -5.08 -6.21
CA LEU A 108 -16.16 -4.43 -5.28
C LEU A 108 -15.71 -4.61 -3.83
N GLU A 109 -15.38 -5.83 -3.42
CA GLU A 109 -14.79 -6.11 -2.09
C GLU A 109 -13.50 -5.31 -1.87
N GLY A 110 -12.67 -5.20 -2.91
CA GLY A 110 -11.44 -4.40 -2.85
C GLY A 110 -11.71 -2.90 -2.66
N ILE A 111 -12.73 -2.36 -3.32
CA ILE A 111 -13.17 -0.96 -3.18
C ILE A 111 -13.63 -0.72 -1.74
N GLU A 112 -14.44 -1.62 -1.16
CA GLU A 112 -14.92 -1.52 0.21
C GLU A 112 -13.78 -1.51 1.23
N ILE A 113 -12.78 -2.39 1.04
CA ILE A 113 -11.58 -2.40 1.90
C ILE A 113 -10.84 -1.06 1.79
N LEU A 114 -10.64 -0.55 0.57
CA LEU A 114 -9.90 0.69 0.37
C LEU A 114 -10.64 1.91 0.95
N ASP A 115 -11.95 1.98 0.78
CA ASP A 115 -12.81 3.06 1.31
C ASP A 115 -12.80 3.06 2.85
N ARG A 116 -12.92 1.89 3.48
CA ARG A 116 -12.81 1.75 4.94
C ARG A 116 -11.47 2.31 5.45
N GLU A 117 -10.37 1.95 4.80
CA GLU A 117 -9.01 2.32 5.25
C GLU A 117 -8.72 3.81 4.98
N LEU A 118 -9.34 4.40 3.96
CA LEU A 118 -9.38 5.87 3.77
C LEU A 118 -10.14 6.55 4.92
N GLY A 119 -11.30 6.02 5.32
CA GLY A 119 -12.07 6.52 6.46
C GLY A 119 -11.29 6.43 7.78
N GLU A 120 -10.61 5.31 8.03
CA GLU A 120 -9.74 5.15 9.20
C GLU A 120 -8.58 6.16 9.21
N LEU A 121 -7.92 6.35 8.07
CA LEU A 121 -6.86 7.35 7.92
C LEU A 121 -7.38 8.78 8.18
N GLN A 122 -8.55 9.14 7.66
CA GLN A 122 -9.16 10.44 7.90
C GLN A 122 -9.49 10.63 9.39
N ALA A 123 -10.10 9.63 10.03
CA ALA A 123 -10.39 9.64 11.46
C ALA A 123 -9.13 9.78 12.31
N TRP A 124 -8.05 9.09 11.92
CA TRP A 124 -6.76 9.22 12.58
C TRP A 124 -6.17 10.62 12.42
N ARG A 125 -6.17 11.19 11.20
CA ARG A 125 -5.68 12.56 10.94
C ARG A 125 -6.44 13.61 11.77
N MET A 126 -7.76 13.47 11.91
CA MET A 126 -8.55 14.37 12.76
C MET A 126 -8.16 14.28 14.24
N LYS A 127 -7.77 13.10 14.72
CA LYS A 127 -7.30 12.90 16.11
C LYS A 127 -5.86 13.39 16.32
N ASP A 128 -4.98 13.17 15.34
CA ASP A 128 -3.57 13.50 15.43
C ASP A 128 -3.30 15.00 15.19
N GLY A 129 -4.10 15.67 14.34
CA GLY A 129 -4.04 17.12 14.15
C GLY A 129 -4.45 17.96 15.37
N ASN A 130 -4.95 17.32 16.44
CA ASN A 130 -5.18 17.93 17.76
C ASN A 130 -3.99 17.71 18.72
N ARG A 131 -2.87 17.17 18.26
CA ARG A 131 -1.67 16.85 19.05
C ARG A 131 -0.40 17.58 18.62
N ASP A 132 -0.49 18.43 17.60
CA ASP A 132 0.52 19.42 17.21
C ASP A 132 0.16 20.79 17.83
#